data_AF-A0A9E6WHK5-F1
#
_entry.id   AF-A0A9E6WHK5-F1
#
_cell.length_a   1.000
_cell.length_b   1.000
_cell.length_c   1.000
_cell.angle_alpha   90.00
_cell.angle_beta   90.00
_cell.angle_gamma   90.00
#
_symmetry.space_group_name_H-M   'P 1'
#
loop_
_entity.id
_entity.type
_entity.pdbx_description
1 polymer ?
#
loop_
_entity_poly.entity_id
_entity_poly.type
_entity_poly.pdbx_seq_one_letter_code
_entity_poly.pdbx_strand_id
1 'polypeptide(L)'
;MGWMQGFPPPPDKLITQPDSVYFSFPKLRWSVCHLREFLPTEEISRGLGAPVPLDYPSPSEFAELRAQIDAVTFLPQGSDTPMTWEESLYANYTDGMLILHKGQVVYER
;
A
#
# COMPACT_ATOMS: atom_id res chain seq x y z
N MET A 1 14.72 0.82 0.63
CA MET A 1 15.19 2.01 -0.13
C MET A 1 15.96 3.01 0.72
N GLY A 2 15.80 3.02 2.05
CA GLY A 2 16.61 3.84 2.95
C GLY A 2 16.34 5.35 2.86
N TRP A 3 15.17 5.75 2.31
CA TRP A 3 14.77 7.14 2.24
C TRP A 3 14.62 7.74 3.64
N MET A 4 15.09 8.97 3.81
CA MET A 4 14.93 9.75 5.05
C MET A 4 15.45 9.05 6.32
N GLN A 5 16.36 8.07 6.20
CA GLN A 5 17.00 7.40 7.33
C GLN A 5 18.33 8.06 7.70
N GLY A 6 18.59 8.21 9.00
CA GLY A 6 19.79 8.88 9.55
C GLY A 6 19.52 10.33 9.99
N PHE A 7 20.50 10.97 10.64
CA PHE A 7 20.39 12.36 11.07
C PHE A 7 21.71 13.16 10.88
N PRO A 8 21.76 14.08 9.89
CA PRO A 8 20.78 14.22 8.81
C PRO A 8 20.80 12.98 7.89
N PRO A 9 19.70 12.67 7.19
CA PRO A 9 19.74 11.69 6.12
C PRO A 9 20.83 12.03 5.10
N PRO A 10 21.50 11.03 4.49
CA PRO A 10 22.47 11.27 3.42
C PRO A 10 21.86 12.13 2.29
N PRO A 11 22.65 13.01 1.63
CA PRO A 11 22.12 13.91 0.59
C PRO A 11 21.37 13.21 -0.55
N ASP A 12 21.79 12.00 -0.95
CA ASP A 12 21.15 11.19 -1.99
C ASP A 12 19.89 10.46 -1.50
N LYS A 13 19.61 10.50 -0.20
CA LYS A 13 18.44 9.89 0.47
C LYS A 13 17.46 10.92 1.03
N LEU A 14 17.74 12.20 0.83
CA LEU A 14 16.87 13.29 1.22
C LEU A 14 15.74 13.47 0.18
N ILE A 15 14.51 13.50 0.66
CA ILE A 15 13.32 13.86 -0.10
C ILE A 15 12.93 15.26 0.36
N THR A 16 12.69 16.17 -0.59
CA THR A 16 12.35 17.57 -0.32
C THR A 16 11.21 18.02 -1.23
N GLN A 17 10.76 19.26 -1.04
CA GLN A 17 10.00 19.99 -2.06
C GLN A 17 10.92 20.40 -3.23
N PRO A 18 10.35 20.73 -4.41
CA PRO A 18 8.92 20.76 -4.78
C PRO A 18 8.36 19.39 -5.20
N ASP A 19 7.12 19.33 -5.69
CA ASP A 19 6.41 18.12 -6.15
C ASP A 19 7.23 17.25 -7.12
N SER A 20 8.03 17.87 -7.99
CA SER A 20 8.91 17.14 -8.92
C SER A 20 9.95 16.28 -8.19
N VAL A 21 10.21 16.56 -6.92
CA VAL A 21 11.08 15.75 -6.06
C VAL A 21 10.23 14.75 -5.26
N TYR A 22 9.32 15.20 -4.39
CA TYR A 22 8.64 14.24 -3.50
C TYR A 22 7.63 13.34 -4.23
N PHE A 23 7.01 13.80 -5.32
CA PHE A 23 5.96 13.06 -6.04
C PHE A 23 6.49 12.29 -7.27
N SER A 24 7.81 12.29 -7.51
CA SER A 24 8.42 11.52 -8.59
C SER A 24 8.84 10.11 -8.15
N PHE A 25 8.76 9.16 -9.08
CA PHE A 25 9.27 7.82 -8.85
C PHE A 25 10.81 7.85 -8.78
N PRO A 26 11.45 7.16 -7.82
CA PRO A 26 10.87 6.24 -6.85
C PRO A 26 10.66 6.85 -5.45
N LYS A 27 10.83 8.18 -5.28
CA LYS A 27 10.66 8.87 -3.99
C LYS A 27 9.21 8.83 -3.50
N LEU A 28 8.25 8.81 -4.42
CA LEU A 28 6.82 8.67 -4.11
C LEU A 28 6.49 7.44 -3.27
N ARG A 29 7.29 6.36 -3.37
CA ARG A 29 7.14 5.14 -2.54
C ARG A 29 7.35 5.36 -1.04
N TRP A 30 7.91 6.50 -0.65
CA TRP A 30 8.05 6.91 0.75
C TRP A 30 7.16 8.12 1.03
N SER A 31 7.22 9.15 0.18
CA SER A 31 6.60 10.44 0.48
C SER A 31 5.08 10.40 0.61
N VAL A 32 4.36 9.56 -0.14
CA VAL A 32 2.89 9.51 -0.07
C VAL A 32 2.39 8.92 1.25
N CYS A 33 3.19 8.07 1.89
CA CYS A 33 2.94 7.55 3.24
C CYS A 33 3.37 8.52 4.36
N HIS A 34 4.09 9.60 4.01
CA HIS A 34 4.67 10.57 4.96
C HIS A 34 4.34 12.01 4.57
N LEU A 35 3.25 12.24 3.82
CA LEU A 35 3.00 13.53 3.16
C LEU A 35 2.82 14.68 4.17
N ARG A 36 2.36 14.37 5.38
CA ARG A 36 2.22 15.31 6.50
C ARG A 36 3.55 15.93 6.94
N GLU A 37 4.69 15.32 6.61
CA GLU A 37 6.03 15.83 6.91
C GLU A 37 6.49 16.91 5.90
N PHE A 38 5.82 17.04 4.75
CA PHE A 38 6.21 17.95 3.68
C PHE A 38 5.27 19.13 3.49
N LEU A 39 3.98 18.93 3.76
CA LEU A 39 2.92 19.87 3.43
C LEU A 39 2.12 20.24 4.69
N PRO A 40 1.54 21.45 4.75
CA PRO A 40 0.53 21.76 5.76
C PRO A 40 -0.62 20.75 5.69
N THR A 41 -0.98 20.16 6.84
CA THR A 41 -2.07 19.19 6.93
C THR A 41 -2.94 19.48 8.13
N GLU A 42 -4.23 19.19 7.97
CA GLU A 42 -5.21 19.24 9.06
C GLU A 42 -5.53 17.81 9.52
N GLU A 43 -5.83 17.65 10.80
CA GLU A 43 -6.35 16.39 11.31
C GLU A 43 -7.84 16.27 10.98
N ILE A 44 -8.24 15.15 10.37
CA ILE A 44 -9.65 14.79 10.23
C ILE A 44 -9.98 13.79 11.34
N SER A 45 -10.79 14.22 12.30
CA SER A 45 -11.21 13.38 13.41
C SER A 45 -12.04 12.18 12.91
N ARG A 46 -11.76 10.99 13.45
CA ARG A 46 -12.58 9.78 13.27
C ARG A 46 -13.87 9.78 14.10
N GLY A 47 -14.15 10.86 14.84
CA GLY A 47 -15.23 10.93 15.83
C GLY A 47 -14.85 10.35 17.21
N LEU A 48 -15.75 10.52 18.18
CA LEU A 48 -15.54 10.11 19.58
C LEU A 48 -15.96 8.66 19.87
N GLY A 49 -16.67 8.01 18.93
CA GLY A 49 -17.13 6.64 19.08
C GLY A 49 -15.99 5.61 19.00
N ALA A 50 -16.26 4.39 19.46
CA ALA A 50 -15.36 3.25 19.21
C ALA A 50 -15.34 2.89 17.71
N PRO A 51 -14.20 2.45 17.16
CA PRO A 51 -14.18 1.92 15.79
C PRO A 51 -15.06 0.68 15.69
N VAL A 52 -15.68 0.49 14.53
CA VAL A 52 -16.40 -0.75 14.21
C VAL A 52 -15.41 -1.70 13.55
N PRO A 53 -15.13 -2.88 14.12
CA PRO A 53 -14.25 -3.86 13.49
C PRO A 53 -14.86 -4.35 12.18
N LEU A 54 -14.02 -4.64 11.20
CA LEU A 54 -14.46 -5.34 9.99
C LEU A 54 -14.67 -6.82 10.31
N ASP A 55 -15.64 -7.44 9.63
CA ASP A 55 -15.87 -8.86 9.76
C ASP A 55 -14.84 -9.65 8.93
N TYR A 56 -14.35 -10.75 9.47
CA TYR A 56 -13.44 -11.68 8.79
C TYR A 56 -14.05 -13.09 8.80
N PRO A 57 -13.71 -13.95 7.82
CA PRO A 57 -13.87 -15.39 7.94
C PRO A 57 -13.07 -15.95 9.14
N SER A 58 -13.23 -17.24 9.44
CA SER A 58 -12.34 -17.86 10.43
C SER A 58 -10.87 -17.75 9.99
N PRO A 59 -9.89 -17.71 10.92
CA PRO A 59 -8.49 -17.53 10.54
C PRO A 59 -7.96 -18.55 9.52
N SER A 60 -8.43 -19.80 9.57
CA SER A 60 -8.07 -20.83 8.60
C SER A 60 -8.67 -20.57 7.22
N GLU A 61 -9.94 -20.20 7.15
CA GLU A 61 -10.61 -19.85 5.88
C GLU A 61 -10.00 -18.60 5.27
N PHE A 62 -9.67 -17.59 6.10
CA PHE A 62 -9.03 -16.38 5.64
C PHE A 62 -7.65 -16.65 5.04
N ALA A 63 -6.84 -17.49 5.68
CA ALA A 63 -5.54 -17.91 5.15
C ALA A 63 -5.68 -18.66 3.81
N GLU A 64 -6.69 -19.53 3.69
CA GLU A 64 -6.97 -20.25 2.46
C GLU A 64 -7.44 -19.32 1.32
N LEU A 65 -8.40 -18.44 1.61
CA LEU A 65 -8.88 -17.42 0.66
C LEU A 65 -7.73 -16.53 0.18
N ARG A 66 -6.87 -16.09 1.10
CA ARG A 66 -5.68 -15.29 0.76
C ARG A 66 -4.78 -16.04 -0.21
N ALA A 67 -4.44 -17.30 0.09
CA ALA A 67 -3.59 -18.11 -0.78
C ALA A 67 -4.21 -18.36 -2.16
N GLN A 68 -5.53 -18.59 -2.22
CA GLN A 68 -6.25 -18.75 -3.48
C GLN A 68 -6.26 -17.46 -4.31
N ILE A 69 -6.45 -16.30 -3.68
CA ILE A 69 -6.44 -14.99 -4.34
C ILE A 69 -5.02 -14.67 -4.82
N ASP A 70 -3.99 -14.86 -3.99
CA ASP A 70 -2.58 -14.66 -4.35
C ASP A 70 -2.20 -15.48 -5.60
N ALA A 71 -2.74 -16.68 -5.75
CA ALA A 71 -2.49 -17.57 -6.88
C ALA A 71 -3.27 -17.25 -8.17
N VAL A 72 -4.23 -16.31 -8.14
CA VAL A 72 -5.01 -15.93 -9.34
C VAL A 72 -4.04 -15.45 -10.42
N THR A 73 -4.02 -16.13 -11.56
CA THR A 73 -3.17 -15.79 -12.70
C THR A 73 -3.95 -14.99 -13.73
N PHE A 74 -3.34 -13.95 -14.27
CA PHE A 74 -3.93 -13.14 -15.33
C PHE A 74 -2.86 -12.63 -16.29
N LEU A 75 -3.29 -12.19 -17.47
CA LEU A 75 -2.46 -11.49 -18.43
C LEU A 75 -2.66 -9.97 -18.25
N PRO A 76 -1.64 -9.20 -17.84
CA PRO A 76 -1.77 -7.76 -17.74
C PRO A 76 -2.12 -7.15 -19.10
N GLN A 77 -2.93 -6.09 -19.08
CA GLN A 77 -3.29 -5.40 -20.32
C GLN A 77 -2.03 -4.87 -21.02
N GLY A 78 -1.85 -5.24 -22.29
CA GLY A 78 -0.68 -4.84 -23.08
C GLY A 78 0.61 -5.63 -22.79
N SER A 79 0.50 -6.75 -22.08
CA SER A 79 1.61 -7.70 -21.84
C SER A 79 1.30 -9.06 -22.46
N ASP A 80 2.35 -9.77 -22.90
CA ASP A 80 2.29 -11.19 -23.29
C ASP A 80 2.81 -12.13 -22.19
N THR A 81 3.26 -11.56 -21.06
CA THR A 81 3.76 -12.33 -19.90
C THR A 81 2.68 -12.38 -18.82
N PRO A 82 2.18 -13.58 -18.46
CA PRO A 82 1.24 -13.74 -17.36
C PRO A 82 1.93 -13.47 -16.01
N MET A 83 1.14 -13.10 -15.00
CA MET A 83 1.58 -12.99 -13.61
C MET A 83 0.47 -13.40 -12.66
N THR A 84 0.83 -13.66 -11.41
CA THR A 84 -0.14 -13.85 -10.32
C THR A 84 -0.61 -12.51 -9.75
N TRP A 85 -1.73 -12.53 -9.02
CA TRP A 85 -2.20 -11.41 -8.22
C TRP A 85 -1.10 -10.93 -7.27
N GLU A 86 -0.47 -11.85 -6.55
CA GLU A 86 0.61 -11.55 -5.61
C GLU A 86 1.78 -10.81 -6.27
N GLU A 87 2.23 -11.30 -7.42
CA GLU A 87 3.31 -10.70 -8.21
C GLU A 87 2.96 -9.29 -8.68
N SER A 88 1.70 -9.08 -9.07
CA SER A 88 1.23 -7.78 -9.53
C SER A 88 1.34 -6.69 -8.47
N LEU A 89 1.11 -7.03 -7.20
CA LEU A 89 1.20 -6.08 -6.09
C LEU A 89 2.63 -5.55 -5.95
N TYR A 90 3.62 -6.44 -6.09
CA TYR A 90 5.03 -6.07 -6.06
C TYR A 90 5.48 -5.32 -7.32
N ALA A 91 5.05 -5.78 -8.50
CA ALA A 91 5.37 -5.15 -9.78
C ALA A 91 4.89 -3.69 -9.84
N ASN A 92 3.76 -3.39 -9.19
CA ASN A 92 3.17 -2.06 -9.14
C ASN A 92 3.53 -1.25 -7.89
N TYR A 93 4.42 -1.76 -7.02
CA TYR A 93 4.80 -1.10 -5.77
C TYR A 93 3.60 -0.77 -4.86
N THR A 94 2.63 -1.68 -4.77
CA THR A 94 1.44 -1.52 -3.91
C THR A 94 1.85 -1.51 -2.44
N ASP A 95 1.43 -0.49 -1.70
CA ASP A 95 1.71 -0.33 -0.26
C ASP A 95 0.69 -1.04 0.63
N GLY A 96 -0.57 -1.15 0.18
CA GLY A 96 -1.64 -1.85 0.89
C GLY A 96 -2.80 -2.21 -0.03
N MET A 97 -3.42 -3.38 0.20
CA MET A 97 -4.54 -3.91 -0.56
C MET A 97 -5.57 -4.55 0.37
N LEU A 98 -6.86 -4.28 0.15
CA LEU A 98 -7.97 -4.85 0.92
C LEU A 98 -9.10 -5.23 -0.04
N ILE A 99 -9.60 -6.47 0.05
CA ILE A 99 -10.77 -6.93 -0.72
C ILE A 99 -11.88 -7.29 0.27
N LEU A 100 -13.02 -6.61 0.11
CA LEU A 100 -14.25 -6.94 0.82
C LEU A 100 -15.20 -7.69 -0.11
N HIS A 101 -15.76 -8.79 0.38
CA HIS A 101 -16.81 -9.52 -0.32
C HIS A 101 -17.93 -9.84 0.66
N LYS A 102 -19.13 -9.34 0.37
CA LYS A 102 -20.35 -9.52 1.20
C LYS A 102 -20.17 -9.10 2.66
N GLY A 103 -19.45 -7.99 2.89
CA GLY A 103 -19.24 -7.42 4.23
C GLY A 103 -18.06 -8.01 5.00
N GLN A 104 -17.41 -9.06 4.48
CA GLN A 104 -16.22 -9.65 5.10
C GLN A 104 -14.94 -9.27 4.35
N VAL A 105 -13.85 -9.09 5.08
CA VAL A 105 -12.50 -8.98 4.53
C VAL A 105 -12.04 -10.38 4.12
N VAL A 106 -11.87 -10.58 2.81
CA VAL A 106 -11.44 -11.87 2.24
C VAL A 106 -9.99 -11.86 1.77
N TYR A 107 -9.36 -10.69 1.73
CA TYR A 107 -7.95 -10.51 1.42
C TYR A 107 -7.43 -9.21 2.04
N GLU A 108 -6.25 -9.25 2.65
CA GLU A 108 -5.51 -8.07 3.06
C GLU A 108 -4.01 -8.29 2.85
N ARG A 109 -3.29 -7.23 2.41
CA ARG A 109 -1.85 -7.26 2.22
C ARG A 109 -1.21 -5.90 2.35
#